data_AF-A0A6N7CRD2-F1
#
_entry.id   AF-A0A6N7CRD2-F1
#
_cell.length_a   1.000
_cell.length_b   1.000
_cell.length_c   1.000
_cell.angle_alpha   90.00
_cell.angle_beta   90.00
_cell.angle_gamma   90.00
#
_symmetry.space_group_name_H-M   'P 1'
#
loop_
_entity.id
_entity.type
_entity.pdbx_description
1 polymer ?
#
loop_
_entity_poly.entity_id
_entity_poly.type
_entity_poly.pdbx_seq_one_letter_code
_entity_poly.pdbx_strand_id
1 'polypeptide(L)'
;MRTRFADSIDGLTGGLAATCALTVTAVSDATNALLDADLTLAERVIDASGALENDATTWEQRAFSLLPLQAPVAHDLRVMVGGLVLSATYDAWVDSPCT
;
A
#
# COMPACT_ATOMS: atom_id res chain seq x y z
N MET A 1 2.75 28.46 7.41
CA MET A 1 2.08 27.79 6.27
C MET A 1 2.95 26.71 5.61
N ARG A 2 4.24 26.97 5.27
CA ARG A 2 5.14 25.92 4.75
C ARG A 2 5.45 24.76 5.73
N THR A 3 5.55 25.04 7.03
CA THR A 3 5.86 24.04 8.06
C THR A 3 4.75 23.00 8.22
N ARG A 4 3.49 23.43 8.35
CA ARG A 4 2.33 22.53 8.46
C ARG A 4 2.17 21.58 7.25
N PHE A 5 2.61 22.02 6.08
CA PHE A 5 2.61 21.20 4.87
C PHE A 5 3.76 20.18 4.88
N ALA A 6 4.97 20.58 5.29
CA ALA A 6 6.09 19.66 5.50
C ALA A 6 5.73 18.57 6.52
N ASP A 7 5.09 18.94 7.64
CA ASP A 7 4.60 17.97 8.64
C ASP A 7 3.56 16.99 8.06
N SER A 8 2.75 17.46 7.08
CA SER A 8 1.75 16.62 6.41
C SER A 8 2.39 15.64 5.42
N ILE A 9 3.46 16.05 4.73
CA ILE A 9 4.26 15.20 3.84
C ILE A 9 5.06 14.17 4.65
N ASP A 10 5.65 14.57 5.78
CA ASP A 10 6.36 13.65 6.68
C ASP A 10 5.39 12.62 7.29
N GLY A 11 4.17 13.03 7.65
CA GLY A 11 3.13 12.10 8.08
C GLY A 11 2.69 11.14 6.97
N LEU A 12 2.59 11.61 5.72
CA LEU A 12 2.22 10.78 4.57
C LEU A 12 3.33 9.78 4.22
N THR A 13 4.59 10.21 4.18
CA THR A 13 5.74 9.34 3.91
C THR A 13 5.94 8.30 5.02
N GLY A 14 5.74 8.68 6.28
CA GLY A 14 5.73 7.75 7.41
C GLY A 14 4.62 6.70 7.30
N GLY A 15 3.41 7.10 6.89
CA GLY A 15 2.31 6.19 6.63
C GLY A 15 2.62 5.20 5.50
N LEU A 16 3.19 5.68 4.39
CA LEU A 16 3.58 4.84 3.26
C LEU A 16 4.65 3.82 3.67
N ALA A 17 5.65 4.24 4.44
CA ALA A 17 6.70 3.37 4.93
C ALA A 17 6.15 2.27 5.84
N ALA A 18 5.17 2.59 6.68
CA ALA A 18 4.49 1.61 7.54
C ALA A 18 3.70 0.58 6.72
N THR A 19 2.90 1.04 5.74
CA THR A 19 2.15 0.13 4.86
C THR A 19 3.09 -0.78 4.07
N CYS A 20 4.19 -0.23 3.54
CA CYS A 20 5.19 -1.00 2.79
C CYS A 20 5.86 -2.08 3.67
N ALA A 21 6.19 -1.77 4.93
CA ALA A 21 6.76 -2.74 5.86
C ALA A 21 5.78 -3.89 6.19
N LEU A 22 4.49 -3.57 6.34
CA LEU A 22 3.46 -4.58 6.55
C LEU A 22 3.27 -5.46 5.30
N THR A 23 3.30 -4.89 4.11
CA THR A 23 3.26 -5.64 2.85
C THR A 23 4.45 -6.59 2.70
N VAL A 24 5.67 -6.15 3.02
CA VAL A 24 6.87 -7.02 3.00
C VAL A 24 6.68 -8.22 3.93
N THR A 25 6.12 -7.99 5.11
CA THR A 25 5.84 -9.06 6.08
C THR A 25 4.81 -10.04 5.53
N ALA A 26 3.69 -9.55 4.99
CA ALA A 26 2.64 -10.37 4.41
C ALA A 26 3.13 -11.22 3.22
N VAL A 27 4.00 -10.66 2.36
CA VAL A 27 4.61 -11.40 1.23
C VAL A 27 5.57 -12.50 1.73
N SER A 28 6.34 -12.23 2.78
CA SER A 28 7.18 -13.25 3.41
C SER A 28 6.35 -14.40 3.99
N ASP A 29 5.27 -14.06 4.69
CA ASP A 29 4.35 -15.03 5.28
C ASP A 29 3.60 -15.85 4.21
N ALA A 30 3.20 -15.21 3.10
CA ALA A 30 2.61 -15.88 1.95
C ALA A 30 3.58 -16.90 1.32
N THR A 31 4.86 -16.51 1.21
CA THR A 31 5.90 -17.37 0.64
C THR A 31 6.13 -18.60 1.52
N ASN A 32 6.18 -18.41 2.84
CA ASN A 32 6.30 -19.52 3.79
C ASN A 32 5.07 -20.45 3.74
N ALA A 33 3.86 -19.89 3.69
CA ALA A 33 2.63 -20.67 3.59
C ALA A 33 2.61 -21.56 2.35
N LEU A 34 3.07 -21.03 1.22
CA LEU A 34 3.14 -21.75 -0.04
C LEU A 34 4.20 -22.87 -0.01
N LEU A 35 5.39 -22.59 0.52
CA LEU A 35 6.49 -23.57 0.57
C LEU A 35 6.20 -24.71 1.55
N ASP A 36 5.57 -24.41 2.69
CA ASP A 36 5.27 -25.38 3.73
C ASP A 36 3.89 -26.04 3.58
N ALA A 37 3.11 -25.65 2.56
CA ALA A 37 1.72 -26.04 2.36
C ALA A 37 0.84 -25.82 3.61
N ASP A 38 1.11 -24.73 4.35
CA ASP A 38 0.40 -24.36 5.57
C ASP A 38 -0.86 -23.55 5.23
N LEU A 39 -2.00 -24.25 5.21
CA LEU A 39 -3.31 -23.65 4.97
C LEU A 39 -3.67 -22.57 5.99
N THR A 40 -3.32 -22.75 7.27
CA THR A 40 -3.67 -21.80 8.34
C THR A 40 -2.85 -20.52 8.21
N LEU A 41 -1.59 -20.59 7.80
CA LEU A 41 -0.79 -19.40 7.49
C LEU A 41 -1.31 -18.70 6.24
N ALA A 42 -1.71 -19.45 5.20
CA ALA A 42 -2.31 -18.88 3.99
C ALA A 42 -3.61 -18.12 4.29
N GLU A 43 -4.51 -18.68 5.08
CA GLU A 43 -5.76 -18.02 5.50
C GLU A 43 -5.47 -16.73 6.28
N ARG A 44 -4.50 -16.75 7.21
CA ARG A 44 -4.09 -15.52 7.92
C ARG A 44 -3.55 -14.44 7.00
N VAL A 45 -2.79 -14.81 5.97
CA VAL A 45 -2.25 -13.86 4.98
C VAL A 45 -3.38 -13.23 4.17
N ILE A 46 -4.39 -14.01 3.78
CA ILE A 46 -5.57 -13.50 3.06
C ILE A 46 -6.39 -12.55 3.95
N ASP A 47 -6.58 -12.89 5.21
CA ASP A 47 -7.29 -12.01 6.15
C ASP A 47 -6.50 -10.70 6.39
N ALA A 48 -5.17 -10.80 6.49
CA ALA A 48 -4.30 -9.65 6.68
C ALA A 48 -4.21 -8.76 5.43
N SER A 49 -4.38 -9.32 4.23
CA SER A 49 -4.31 -8.56 2.98
C SER A 49 -5.49 -7.59 2.84
N GLY A 50 -6.68 -7.95 3.30
CA GLY A 50 -7.83 -7.04 3.33
C GLY A 50 -7.61 -5.83 4.24
N ALA A 51 -6.93 -6.01 5.38
CA ALA A 51 -6.57 -4.89 6.25
C ALA A 51 -5.53 -3.95 5.61
N LEU A 52 -4.52 -4.53 4.94
CA LEU A 52 -3.51 -3.79 4.18
C LEU A 52 -4.13 -2.90 3.10
N GLU A 53 -5.11 -3.40 2.37
CA GLU A 53 -5.76 -2.67 1.29
C GLU A 53 -6.60 -1.50 1.79
N ASN A 54 -7.28 -1.67 2.93
CA ASN A 54 -8.00 -0.58 3.57
C ASN A 54 -7.05 0.53 4.07
N ASP A 55 -5.90 0.15 4.61
CA ASP A 55 -4.87 1.10 5.04
C ASP A 55 -4.24 1.83 3.84
N ALA A 56 -3.97 1.11 2.74
CA ALA A 56 -3.48 1.68 1.50
C ALA A 56 -4.49 2.67 0.89
N THR A 57 -5.78 2.30 0.84
CA THR A 57 -6.86 3.18 0.35
C THR A 57 -6.97 4.45 1.20
N THR A 58 -6.86 4.32 2.53
CA THR A 58 -6.89 5.47 3.44
C THR A 58 -5.69 6.39 3.22
N TRP A 59 -4.51 5.80 2.97
CA TRP A 59 -3.30 6.55 2.63
C TRP A 59 -3.46 7.28 1.29
N GLU A 60 -3.97 6.62 0.25
CA GLU A 60 -4.24 7.22 -1.06
C GLU A 60 -5.21 8.39 -0.96
N GLN A 61 -6.30 8.27 -0.21
CA GLN A 61 -7.26 9.35 0.00
C GLN A 61 -6.61 10.59 0.66
N ARG A 62 -5.71 10.37 1.64
CA ARG A 62 -4.95 11.45 2.27
C ARG A 62 -3.98 12.10 1.28
N ALA A 63 -3.28 11.31 0.48
CA ALA A 63 -2.40 11.80 -0.59
C ALA A 63 -3.18 12.64 -1.62
N PHE A 64 -4.34 12.16 -2.07
CA PHE A 64 -5.24 12.87 -2.98
C PHE A 64 -5.79 14.17 -2.39
N SER A 65 -6.03 14.23 -1.08
CA SER A 65 -6.48 15.47 -0.42
C SER A 65 -5.38 16.55 -0.38
N LEU A 66 -4.11 16.17 -0.48
CA LEU A 66 -2.95 17.07 -0.46
C LEU A 66 -2.52 17.52 -1.88
N LEU A 67 -2.91 16.79 -2.92
CA LEU A 67 -2.64 17.11 -4.34
C LEU A 67 -3.11 18.50 -4.82
N PRO A 68 -4.26 19.06 -4.39
CA PRO A 68 -4.72 20.37 -4.85
C PRO A 68 -3.88 21.54 -4.34
N LEU A 69 -3.05 21.32 -3.32
CA LEU A 69 -2.51 22.41 -2.51
C LEU A 69 -1.23 23.05 -3.03
N GLN A 70 -0.39 22.36 -3.83
CA GLN A 70 0.60 22.94 -4.76
C GLN A 70 1.16 21.83 -5.65
N ALA A 71 1.08 22.02 -6.98
CA ALA A 71 1.58 21.12 -8.02
C ALA A 71 2.93 20.45 -7.63
N PRO A 72 2.95 19.15 -7.28
CA PRO A 72 4.16 18.50 -6.84
C PRO A 72 5.11 18.28 -8.01
N VAL A 73 6.37 18.62 -7.78
CA VAL A 73 7.51 18.41 -8.68
C VAL A 73 7.61 16.92 -9.00
N ALA A 74 7.92 16.57 -10.26
CA ALA A 74 7.81 15.24 -10.90
C ALA A 74 8.26 13.98 -10.13
N HIS A 75 8.95 14.12 -8.99
CA HIS A 75 9.32 13.03 -8.09
C HIS A 75 8.12 12.50 -7.28
N ASP A 76 7.30 13.38 -6.69
CA ASP A 76 6.14 12.98 -5.87
C ASP A 76 5.03 12.33 -6.72
N LEU A 77 4.91 12.76 -7.97
CA LEU A 77 3.96 12.20 -8.93
C LEU A 77 4.33 10.75 -9.30
N ARG A 78 5.63 10.41 -9.36
CA ARG A 78 6.08 9.04 -9.68
C ARG A 78 5.89 8.08 -8.51
N VAL A 79 5.97 8.55 -7.27
CA VAL A 79 5.67 7.75 -6.06
C VAL A 79 4.17 7.51 -5.94
N MET A 80 3.33 8.53 -6.15
CA MET A 80 1.88 8.35 -6.11
C MET A 80 1.35 7.50 -7.26
N VAL A 81 1.85 7.71 -8.49
CA VAL A 81 1.53 6.83 -9.63
C VAL A 81 2.08 5.42 -9.40
N GLY A 82 3.25 5.26 -8.77
CA GLY A 82 3.78 3.96 -8.40
C GLY A 82 2.87 3.21 -7.42
N GLY A 83 2.33 3.90 -6.41
CA GLY A 83 1.33 3.37 -5.49
C GLY A 83 0.05 2.94 -6.21
N LEU A 84 -0.48 3.81 -7.08
CA LEU A 84 -1.69 3.54 -7.86
C LEU A 84 -1.51 2.36 -8.84
N VAL A 85 -0.34 2.24 -9.45
CA VAL A 85 -0.02 1.10 -10.32
C VAL A 85 0.12 -0.18 -9.49
N LEU A 86 0.70 -0.11 -8.29
CA LEU A 86 0.81 -1.26 -7.40
C LEU A 86 -0.57 -1.75 -6.94
N SER A 87 -1.48 -0.84 -6.55
CA SER A 87 -2.85 -1.20 -6.18
C SER A 87 -3.62 -1.79 -7.36
N ALA A 88 -3.50 -1.20 -8.56
CA ALA A 88 -4.09 -1.77 -9.77
C ALA A 88 -3.53 -3.16 -10.14
N THR A 89 -2.24 -3.41 -9.91
CA THR A 89 -1.66 -4.74 -10.13
C THR A 89 -2.09 -5.77 -9.09
N TYR A 90 -2.35 -5.33 -7.87
CA TYR A 90 -2.86 -6.18 -6.81
C TYR A 90 -4.32 -6.60 -7.09
N ASP A 91 -5.17 -5.65 -7.49
CA ASP A 91 -6.57 -5.92 -7.90
C ASP A 91 -6.63 -6.91 -9.07
N ALA A 92 -5.73 -6.78 -10.05
CA ALA A 92 -5.60 -7.74 -11.15
C ALA A 92 -5.15 -9.15 -10.70
N TRP A 93 -4.38 -9.25 -9.62
CA TRP A 93 -3.97 -10.53 -9.03
C TRP A 93 -5.11 -11.19 -8.25
N VAL A 94 -5.91 -10.39 -7.54
CA VAL A 94 -7.11 -10.83 -6.81
C VAL A 94 -8.21 -11.31 -7.76
N ASP A 95 -8.41 -10.61 -8.88
CA ASP A 95 -9.47 -10.92 -9.85
C ASP A 95 -9.06 -11.99 -10.88
N SER A 96 -7.85 -12.55 -10.76
CA SER A 96 -7.40 -13.67 -11.61
C SER A 96 -8.11 -14.97 -11.16
N PRO A 97 -9.00 -15.56 -11.99
CA PRO A 97 -9.66 -16.80 -11.63
C PRO A 97 -8.62 -17.93 -11.54
N CYS A 98 -8.45 -18.50 -10.35
CA CYS A 98 -7.81 -19.81 -10.18
C CYS A 98 -8.70 -20.88 -10.82
N THR A 99 -8.55 -21.06 -12.13
CA THR A 99 -9.00 -22.25 -12.90
C THR A 99 -7.90 -22.69 -13.85
#